data_AF-A0ABD0R374-F1
#
_entry.id   AF-A0ABD0R374-F1
#
_cell.length_a   1.000
_cell.length_b   1.000
_cell.length_c   1.000
_cell.angle_alpha   90.00
_cell.angle_beta   90.00
_cell.angle_gamma   90.00
#
_symmetry.space_group_name_H-M   'P 1'
#
loop_
_entity.id
_entity.type
_entity.pdbx_description
1 polymer ?
#
loop_
_entity_poly.entity_id
_entity_poly.type
_entity_poly.pdbx_seq_one_letter_code
_entity_poly.pdbx_strand_id
1 'polypeptide(L)' 'KGGNNKLIKIFHRDGKYGFSDPLTFNSVVELINHYRHESLAQYNPKLDVKLLYPVSKHQQ' A
#
# COMPACT_ATOMS: atom_id res chain seq x y z
N LYS A 1 2.69 -8.17 9.57
CA LYS A 1 2.21 -9.52 9.96
C LYS A 1 3.41 -10.33 10.49
N GLY A 2 3.33 -10.86 11.71
CA GLY A 2 4.39 -11.69 12.28
C GLY A 2 5.69 -10.95 12.63
N GLY A 3 5.62 -9.73 13.18
CA GLY A 3 6.77 -9.00 13.74
C GLY A 3 7.85 -8.53 12.76
N ASN A 4 7.70 -8.79 11.46
CA ASN A 4 8.70 -8.45 10.45
C ASN A 4 8.26 -7.30 9.54
N ASN A 5 9.21 -6.42 9.22
CA ASN A 5 9.01 -5.37 8.22
C ASN A 5 8.97 -6.00 6.83
N LYS A 6 7.98 -5.60 6.02
CA LYS A 6 7.82 -6.05 4.64
C LYS A 6 7.98 -4.85 3.72
N LEU A 7 8.96 -4.93 2.83
CA LEU A 7 9.16 -3.93 1.78
C LEU A 7 8.23 -4.26 0.61
N ILE A 8 7.44 -3.28 0.18
CA ILE A 8 6.55 -3.40 -0.98
C ILE A 8 6.91 -2.23 -1.91
N LYS A 9 7.25 -2.54 -3.16
CA LYS A 9 7.59 -1.53 -4.16
C LYS A 9 6.31 -0.92 -4.72
N ILE A 10 6.28 0.41 -4.81
CA ILE A 10 5.27 1.13 -5.59
C ILE A 10 5.83 1.33 -6.99
N PHE A 11 5.13 0.81 -7.99
CA PHE A 11 5.44 1.05 -9.39
C PHE A 11 4.72 2.30 -9.89
N HIS A 12 5.35 2.96 -10.86
CA HIS A 12 4.80 4.13 -11.54
C HIS A 12 5.01 3.97 -13.06
N ARG A 13 3.92 4.08 -13.82
CA ARG A 13 3.91 4.04 -15.29
C ARG A 13 2.71 4.84 -15.79
N ASP A 14 2.90 5.67 -16.81
CA ASP A 14 1.84 6.44 -17.47
C ASP A 14 0.92 7.22 -16.50
N GLY A 15 1.50 7.83 -15.47
CA GLY A 15 0.77 8.60 -14.45
C GLY A 15 -0.04 7.75 -13.46
N LYS A 16 0.09 6.42 -13.53
CA LYS A 16 -0.57 5.46 -12.64
C LYS A 16 0.39 4.82 -11.65
N TYR A 17 -0.15 4.46 -10.49
CA TYR A 17 0.57 3.84 -9.38
C TYR A 17 -0.07 2.51 -8.98
N GLY A 18 0.73 1.59 -8.45
CA GLY A 18 0.26 0.30 -7.96
C GLY A 18 1.38 -0.61 -7.43
N PHE A 19 1.01 -1.72 -6.80
CA PHE A 19 1.97 -2.73 -6.32
C PHE A 19 2.29 -3.80 -7.38
N SER A 20 1.38 -3.99 -8.34
CA SER A 20 1.49 -4.90 -9.48
C SER A 20 0.62 -4.40 -10.63
N ASP A 21 0.89 -4.85 -11.85
CA ASP A 21 0.02 -4.55 -13.00
C ASP A 21 -1.37 -5.21 -12.81
N PRO A 22 -2.46 -4.55 -13.25
CA PRO A 22 -2.50 -3.20 -13.80
C PRO A 22 -2.35 -2.11 -12.72
N LEU A 23 -1.66 -1.02 -13.05
CA LEU A 23 -1.55 0.16 -12.17
C LEU A 23 -2.84 0.99 -12.27
N THR A 24 -3.62 1.05 -11.19
CA THR A 24 -4.99 1.60 -11.22
C THR A 24 -5.13 2.98 -10.58
N PHE A 25 -4.23 3.36 -9.67
CA PHE A 25 -4.36 4.57 -8.86
C PHE A 25 -3.72 5.79 -9.53
N ASN A 26 -4.32 6.97 -9.39
CA ASN A 26 -3.82 8.21 -9.98
C ASN A 26 -2.77 8.91 -9.12
N SER A 27 -2.63 8.50 -7.86
CA SER A 27 -1.62 9.03 -6.95
C SER A 27 -1.23 8.01 -5.88
N VAL A 28 -0.06 8.21 -5.27
CA VAL A 28 0.35 7.44 -4.08
C VAL A 28 -0.62 7.64 -2.92
N VAL A 29 -1.19 8.85 -2.77
CA VAL A 29 -2.17 9.14 -1.71
C VAL A 29 -3.43 8.27 -1.87
N GLU A 30 -3.94 8.17 -3.09
CA GLU A 30 -5.10 7.33 -3.42
C GLU A 30 -4.81 5.85 -3.15
N LEU A 31 -3.67 5.35 -3.63
CA LEU A 31 -3.19 3.98 -3.38
C LEU A 31 -3.12 3.68 -1.87
N ILE A 32 -2.47 4.55 -1.09
CA ILE A 32 -2.32 4.33 0.34
C ILE A 32 -3.68 4.38 1.04
N ASN A 33 -4.51 5.38 0.76
CA ASN A 33 -5.83 5.52 1.38
C ASN A 33 -6.77 4.35 1.07
N HIS A 34 -6.71 3.78 -0.14
CA HIS A 34 -7.43 2.56 -0.49
C HIS A 34 -7.06 1.42 0.47
N TYR A 35 -5.77 1.14 0.64
CA TYR A 35 -5.28 0.06 1.52
C TYR A 35 -5.34 0.37 3.02
N ARG A 36 -5.80 1.56 3.43
CA ARG A 36 -6.23 1.82 4.82
C ARG A 36 -7.58 1.18 5.11
N HIS A 37 -8.45 1.11 4.10
CA HIS A 37 -9.81 0.59 4.21
C HIS A 37 -9.90 -0.86 3.69
N GLU A 38 -9.14 -1.18 2.65
CA GLU A 38 -9.11 -2.49 2.01
C GLU A 38 -7.86 -3.30 2.36
N SER A 39 -8.00 -4.63 2.42
CA SER A 39 -6.89 -5.51 2.76
C SER A 39 -5.85 -5.60 1.63
N LEU A 40 -4.57 -5.68 1.99
CA LEU A 40 -3.47 -6.02 1.08
C LEU A 40 -3.59 -7.45 0.51
N ALA A 41 -4.55 -8.26 0.99
CA ALA A 41 -4.87 -9.57 0.43
C ALA A 41 -5.21 -9.53 -1.06
N GLN A 42 -5.82 -8.44 -1.54
CA GLN A 42 -6.14 -8.24 -2.96
C GLN A 42 -4.88 -8.16 -3.85
N TYR A 43 -3.74 -7.74 -3.28
CA TYR A 43 -2.44 -7.76 -3.93
C TYR A 43 -1.70 -9.09 -3.67
N ASN A 44 -1.70 -9.55 -2.41
CA ASN A 44 -1.04 -10.78 -2.00
C ASN A 44 -1.80 -11.43 -0.83
N PRO A 45 -2.41 -12.62 -1.00
CA PRO A 45 -3.19 -13.28 0.05
C PRO A 45 -2.43 -13.55 1.36
N LYS A 46 -1.09 -13.66 1.32
CA LYS A 46 -0.28 -13.82 2.54
C LYS A 46 -0.26 -12.55 3.40
N LEU A 47 -0.54 -11.39 2.80
CA LEU A 47 -0.60 -10.07 3.41
C LEU A 47 -2.05 -9.63 3.66
N ASP A 48 -2.85 -10.49 4.28
CA ASP A 48 -4.19 -10.10 4.73
C ASP A 48 -4.14 -9.16 5.95
N VAL A 49 -3.82 -7.89 5.69
CA VAL A 49 -3.69 -6.79 6.65
C VAL A 49 -4.01 -5.47 5.96
N LYS A 50 -4.43 -4.45 6.72
CA LYS A 50 -4.65 -3.08 6.26
C LYS A 50 -3.54 -2.14 6.76
N LEU A 51 -3.37 -0.98 6.13
CA LEU A 51 -2.43 0.07 6.53
C LEU A 51 -3.00 0.92 7.69
N LEU A 52 -3.09 0.32 8.88
CA LEU A 52 -3.83 0.89 10.01
C LEU A 52 -3.13 2.06 10.70
N TYR A 53 -1.82 1.95 10.95
CA TYR A 53 -1.08 2.86 11.82
C TYR A 53 0.00 3.61 11.04
N PRO A 54 -0.26 4.86 10.58
CA PRO A 54 0.76 5.66 9.92
C PRO A 54 1.82 6.10 10.93
N VAL A 55 3.08 6.13 10.51
CA VAL A 55 4.13 6.78 11.30
C VAL A 55 4.11 8.27 10.96
N SER A 56 3.78 9.11 11.94
CA SER A 56 3.72 10.57 11.75
C SER A 56 5.10 11.20 11.85
N LYS A 57 5.43 12.08 10.92
CA LYS A 57 6.65 12.91 10.99
C LYS A 57 6.63 13.95 12.11
N HIS A 58 5.46 14.22 12.70
CA HIS A 58 5.28 15.21 13.76
C HIS A 58 5.40 14.63 15.17
N GLN A 59 5.64 13.33 15.28
CA GLN A 59 5.70 12.59 16.54
C GLN A 59 7.15 12.24 16.92
N GLN A 60 8.09 13.07 16.46
CA GLN A 60 9.53 13.00 16.73
C GLN A 60 9.92 14.13 17.67
#